data_AF-Q0YS33-F1
#
_entry.id   AF-Q0YS33-F1
#
_cell.length_a   1.000
_cell.length_b   1.000
_cell.length_c   1.000
_cell.angle_alpha   90.00
_cell.angle_beta   90.00
_cell.angle_gamma   90.00
#
_symmetry.space_group_name_H-M   'P 1'
#
loop_
_entity.id
_entity.type
_entity.pdbx_description
1 polymer ?
#
loop_
_entity_poly.entity_id
_entity_poly.type
_entity_poly.pdbx_seq_one_letter_code
_entity_poly.pdbx_strand_id
1 'polypeptide(L)'
;MMSLSYLEYRIEEIVRKTVAGSFPLDWKEDPITHQILKEFRSSFHSLSISEGRIPTNINWEVYKFHGKRETAHGDIGLLFQFHLPQGGFIEGAGFIEAKLRGRETSKFLQVRHEQVTRILARSPHSMLMLYDYNPVAVVDNTTAFDDDIEYYMLKRHGFRSRASVTHAPVLPLSVASAINHYDDSLYQFCNSLSSQITRRYFQMRDLDFSSSAVKAVKGFPSDIGSPNYVMVIRVMPQNLGKIDGENSEGLINTNMYFRIE
;
A
#
# COMPACT_ATOMS: atom_id res chain seq x y z
N MET A 1 5.91 -4.06 -21.98
CA MET A 1 6.53 -3.12 -21.03
C MET A 1 5.43 -2.31 -20.39
N MET A 2 5.45 -2.19 -19.07
CA MET A 2 4.41 -1.53 -18.28
C MET A 2 4.88 -0.13 -17.84
N SER A 3 3.98 0.86 -17.83
CA SER A 3 4.22 2.16 -17.18
C SER A 3 3.80 2.14 -15.72
N LEU A 4 4.33 3.06 -14.90
CA LEU A 4 3.86 3.30 -13.53
C LEU A 4 2.38 3.71 -13.53
N SER A 5 1.93 4.51 -14.50
CA SER A 5 0.52 4.89 -14.65
C SER A 5 -0.37 3.69 -14.95
N TYR A 6 0.10 2.72 -15.74
CA TYR A 6 -0.66 1.48 -15.97
C TYR A 6 -0.69 0.61 -14.70
N LEU A 7 0.41 0.54 -13.94
CA LEU A 7 0.41 -0.15 -12.64
C LEU A 7 -0.57 0.51 -11.67
N GLU A 8 -0.60 1.84 -11.58
CA GLU A 8 -1.54 2.62 -10.76
C GLU A 8 -2.99 2.28 -11.12
N TYR A 9 -3.33 2.31 -12.41
CA TYR A 9 -4.65 1.91 -12.91
C TYR A 9 -5.01 0.47 -12.52
N ARG A 10 -4.07 -0.49 -12.65
CA ARG A 10 -4.33 -1.89 -12.32
C ARG A 10 -4.51 -2.13 -10.83
N ILE A 11 -3.75 -1.42 -9.98
CA ILE A 11 -3.94 -1.44 -8.53
C ILE A 11 -5.34 -0.93 -8.18
N GLU A 12 -5.73 0.22 -8.73
CA GLU A 12 -7.07 0.80 -8.47
C GLU A 12 -8.20 -0.09 -9.00
N GLU A 13 -8.00 -0.74 -10.16
CA GLU A 13 -8.99 -1.67 -10.69
C GLU A 13 -9.27 -2.85 -9.74
N ILE A 14 -8.22 -3.43 -9.15
CA ILE A 14 -8.33 -4.51 -8.17
C ILE A 14 -9.04 -4.00 -6.91
N VAL A 15 -8.58 -2.88 -6.34
CA VAL A 15 -9.19 -2.25 -5.16
C VAL A 15 -10.68 -2.02 -5.37
N ARG A 16 -11.05 -1.35 -6.46
CA ARG A 16 -12.45 -1.06 -6.80
C ARG A 16 -13.28 -2.33 -6.93
N LYS A 17 -12.82 -3.32 -7.69
CA LYS A 17 -13.57 -4.58 -7.89
C LYS A 17 -13.78 -5.32 -6.57
N THR A 18 -12.74 -5.43 -5.75
CA THR A 18 -12.80 -6.17 -4.49
C THR A 18 -13.65 -5.46 -3.44
N VAL A 19 -13.45 -4.15 -3.23
CA VAL A 19 -14.19 -3.41 -2.20
C VAL A 19 -15.67 -3.30 -2.58
N ALA A 20 -15.98 -2.85 -3.80
CA ALA A 20 -17.37 -2.72 -4.24
C ALA A 20 -18.10 -4.07 -4.32
N GLY A 21 -17.40 -5.13 -4.75
CA GLY A 21 -17.95 -6.48 -4.82
C GLY A 21 -18.21 -7.15 -3.46
N SER A 22 -17.58 -6.65 -2.40
CA SER A 22 -17.75 -7.19 -1.04
C SER A 22 -18.96 -6.61 -0.31
N PHE A 23 -19.51 -5.48 -0.78
CA PHE A 23 -20.72 -4.88 -0.19
C PHE A 23 -21.98 -5.41 -0.90
N PRO A 24 -23.08 -5.70 -0.18
CA PRO A 24 -23.25 -5.61 1.27
C PRO A 24 -22.90 -6.91 2.02
N LEU A 25 -22.76 -8.06 1.36
CA LEU A 25 -22.77 -9.36 2.06
C LEU A 25 -21.48 -9.62 2.85
N ASP A 26 -20.31 -9.36 2.24
CA ASP A 26 -18.98 -9.67 2.78
C ASP A 26 -18.23 -8.42 3.26
N TRP A 27 -18.97 -7.43 3.78
CA TRP A 27 -18.40 -6.17 4.27
C TRP A 27 -17.64 -6.35 5.61
N LYS A 28 -16.45 -6.94 5.52
CA LYS A 28 -15.54 -7.27 6.62
C LYS A 28 -14.10 -6.92 6.22
N GLU A 29 -13.37 -6.28 7.13
CA GLU A 29 -12.06 -5.66 6.88
C GLU A 29 -10.99 -6.69 6.49
N ASP A 30 -10.85 -7.77 7.28
CA ASP A 30 -9.83 -8.80 7.04
C ASP A 30 -10.05 -9.56 5.70
N PRO A 31 -11.27 -10.02 5.34
CA PRO A 31 -11.53 -10.61 4.03
C PRO A 31 -11.25 -9.68 2.85
N ILE A 32 -11.66 -8.42 2.93
CA ILE A 32 -11.41 -7.42 1.86
C ILE A 32 -9.91 -7.23 1.68
N THR A 33 -9.19 -7.00 2.79
CA THR A 33 -7.73 -6.81 2.78
C THR A 33 -7.02 -8.05 2.22
N HIS A 34 -7.41 -9.24 2.68
CA HIS A 34 -6.85 -10.49 2.21
C HIS A 34 -7.03 -10.67 0.70
N GLN A 35 -8.23 -10.41 0.19
CA GLN A 35 -8.54 -10.56 -1.23
C GLN A 35 -7.76 -9.55 -2.10
N ILE A 36 -7.67 -8.28 -1.68
CA ILE A 36 -6.87 -7.26 -2.38
C ILE A 36 -5.41 -7.71 -2.49
N LEU A 37 -4.80 -8.10 -1.38
CA LEU A 37 -3.39 -8.48 -1.36
C LEU A 37 -3.12 -9.78 -2.11
N LYS A 38 -4.07 -10.74 -2.09
CA LYS A 38 -4.01 -11.95 -2.92
C LYS A 38 -4.00 -11.61 -4.41
N GLU A 39 -4.90 -10.73 -4.84
CA GLU A 39 -4.98 -10.27 -6.25
C GLU A 39 -3.76 -9.45 -6.66
N PHE A 40 -3.18 -8.64 -5.76
CA PHE A 40 -1.92 -7.96 -6.01
C PHE A 40 -0.80 -8.94 -6.26
N ARG A 41 -0.66 -9.97 -5.42
CA ARG A 41 0.37 -10.99 -5.63
C ARG A 41 0.18 -11.72 -6.96
N SER A 42 -1.04 -12.16 -7.27
CA SER A 42 -1.32 -12.90 -8.52
C SER A 42 -1.07 -12.03 -9.77
N SER A 43 -1.44 -10.76 -9.71
CA SER A 43 -1.34 -9.83 -10.84
C SER A 43 0.04 -9.21 -11.03
N PHE A 44 0.81 -9.05 -9.94
CA PHE A 44 2.05 -8.26 -9.90
C PHE A 44 3.27 -9.07 -9.47
N HIS A 45 3.17 -10.41 -9.44
CA HIS A 45 4.26 -11.30 -9.02
C HIS A 45 5.61 -10.95 -9.67
N SER A 46 5.62 -10.66 -10.97
CA SER A 46 6.80 -10.20 -11.70
C SER A 46 6.39 -9.23 -12.80
N LEU A 47 6.89 -8.01 -12.73
CA LEU A 47 6.61 -6.93 -13.67
C LEU A 47 7.91 -6.28 -14.13
N SER A 48 7.90 -5.74 -15.35
CA SER A 48 8.96 -4.87 -15.86
C SER A 48 8.42 -3.50 -16.22
N ILE A 49 8.89 -2.49 -15.51
CA ILE A 49 8.61 -1.08 -15.77
C ILE A 49 9.74 -0.50 -16.61
N SER A 50 9.38 0.15 -17.73
CA SER A 50 10.35 0.74 -18.66
C SER A 50 10.43 2.26 -18.58
N GLU A 51 9.70 2.87 -17.65
CA GLU A 51 9.77 4.31 -17.41
C GLU A 51 10.99 4.66 -16.56
N GLY A 52 11.72 5.70 -16.96
CA GLY A 52 12.95 6.15 -16.31
C GLY A 52 14.22 5.85 -17.11
N ARG A 53 15.38 6.17 -16.51
CA ARG A 53 16.69 6.00 -17.17
C ARG A 53 17.12 4.54 -17.28
N ILE A 54 16.66 3.70 -16.36
CA ILE A 54 16.99 2.28 -16.31
C ILE A 54 15.69 1.49 -16.10
N PRO A 55 15.32 0.62 -17.05
CA PRO A 55 14.20 -0.29 -16.87
C PRO A 55 14.34 -1.09 -15.56
N THR A 56 13.24 -1.31 -14.87
CA THR A 56 13.23 -1.87 -13.52
C THR A 56 12.29 -3.07 -13.46
N ASN A 57 12.78 -4.17 -12.89
CA ASN A 57 11.97 -5.33 -12.55
C ASN A 57 11.40 -5.16 -11.13
N ILE A 58 10.14 -5.53 -10.96
CA ILE A 58 9.46 -5.48 -9.68
C ILE A 58 8.91 -6.87 -9.38
N ASN A 59 9.17 -7.36 -8.17
CA ASN A 59 8.62 -8.61 -7.67
C ASN A 59 7.78 -8.35 -6.41
N TRP A 60 6.57 -8.92 -6.38
CA TRP A 60 5.63 -8.79 -5.27
C TRP A 60 5.45 -10.14 -4.59
N GLU A 61 5.62 -10.16 -3.28
CA GLU A 61 5.30 -11.28 -2.42
C GLU A 61 4.39 -10.81 -1.29
N VAL A 62 3.48 -11.66 -0.86
CA VAL A 62 2.51 -11.32 0.18
C VAL A 62 2.45 -12.46 1.18
N TYR A 63 2.43 -12.11 2.46
CA TYR A 63 2.41 -13.00 3.59
C TYR A 63 1.29 -12.62 4.55
N LYS A 64 0.70 -13.63 5.21
CA LYS A 64 -0.27 -13.48 6.28
C LYS A 64 0.35 -13.97 7.58
N PHE A 65 0.21 -13.17 8.63
CA PHE A 65 0.64 -13.52 9.97
C PHE A 65 -0.19 -14.69 10.52
N HIS A 66 0.47 -15.62 11.20
CA HIS A 66 -0.15 -16.76 11.85
C HIS A 66 0.24 -16.78 13.33
N GLY A 67 -0.69 -16.38 14.19
CA GLY A 67 -0.44 -16.25 15.62
C GLY A 67 -1.48 -15.37 16.31
N LYS A 68 -1.21 -14.97 17.56
CA LYS A 68 -2.05 -14.00 18.26
C LYS A 68 -1.83 -12.62 17.64
N ARG A 69 -2.89 -12.02 17.11
CA ARG A 69 -2.85 -10.69 16.48
C ARG A 69 -2.22 -9.66 17.40
N GLU A 70 -1.25 -8.93 16.88
CA GLU A 70 -0.67 -7.74 17.53
C GLU A 70 -1.09 -6.49 16.73
N THR A 71 -1.46 -5.42 17.45
CA THR A 71 -2.04 -4.19 16.86
C THR A 71 -1.08 -3.01 16.92
N ALA A 72 0.21 -3.30 16.92
CA ALA A 72 1.27 -2.34 17.21
C ALA A 72 1.66 -1.46 16.01
N HIS A 73 1.54 -1.99 14.80
CA HIS A 73 2.08 -1.41 13.57
C HIS A 73 1.04 -1.32 12.44
N GLY A 74 -0.23 -1.47 12.79
CA GLY A 74 -1.34 -1.52 11.85
C GLY A 74 -1.59 -2.89 11.22
N ASP A 75 -2.49 -2.92 10.25
CA ASP A 75 -2.97 -4.14 9.60
C ASP A 75 -2.03 -4.67 8.52
N ILE A 76 -1.38 -3.77 7.76
CA ILE A 76 -0.54 -4.12 6.61
C ILE A 76 0.84 -3.48 6.77
N GLY A 77 1.88 -4.30 6.74
CA GLY A 77 3.27 -3.90 6.58
C GLY A 77 3.70 -3.99 5.12
N LEU A 78 4.45 -2.99 4.66
CA LEU A 78 5.05 -2.92 3.33
C LEU A 78 6.56 -2.96 3.51
N LEU A 79 7.24 -3.92 2.90
CA LEU A 79 8.70 -3.94 2.85
C LEU A 79 9.15 -3.66 1.42
N PHE A 80 9.63 -2.45 1.16
CA PHE A 80 10.26 -2.13 -0.10
C PHE A 80 11.76 -2.42 -0.02
N GLN A 81 12.28 -3.19 -0.96
CA GLN A 81 13.70 -3.46 -1.12
C GLN A 81 14.18 -2.93 -2.47
N PHE A 82 14.91 -1.81 -2.46
CA PHE A 82 15.44 -1.16 -3.65
C PHE A 82 16.88 -1.57 -3.89
N HIS A 83 17.15 -2.29 -4.96
CA HIS A 83 18.53 -2.59 -5.38
C HIS A 83 19.15 -1.38 -6.07
N LEU A 84 20.34 -0.99 -5.62
CA LEU A 84 21.04 0.16 -6.15
C LEU A 84 21.89 -0.22 -7.37
N PRO A 85 21.98 0.62 -8.42
CA PRO A 85 22.78 0.33 -9.61
C PRO A 85 24.26 0.00 -9.32
N GLN A 86 24.83 0.59 -8.26
CA GLN A 86 26.21 0.38 -7.81
C GLN A 86 26.41 -0.90 -6.97
N GLY A 87 25.36 -1.70 -6.77
CA GLY A 87 25.36 -2.85 -5.85
C GLY A 87 24.78 -2.51 -4.47
N GLY A 88 24.34 -3.55 -3.76
CA GLY A 88 23.62 -3.43 -2.49
C GLY A 88 22.14 -3.11 -2.63
N PHE A 89 21.46 -2.90 -1.51
CA PHE A 89 20.05 -2.54 -1.46
C PHE A 89 19.71 -1.61 -0.29
N ILE A 90 18.60 -0.88 -0.41
CA ILE A 90 17.98 -0.08 0.66
C ILE A 90 16.63 -0.71 1.00
N GLU A 91 16.32 -0.82 2.29
CA GLU A 91 15.01 -1.28 2.77
C GLU A 91 14.24 -0.13 3.40
N GLY A 92 12.98 0.02 3.01
CA GLY A 92 12.04 0.95 3.61
C GLY A 92 10.76 0.23 4.04
N ALA A 93 10.29 0.54 5.24
CA ALA A 93 9.07 -0.01 5.81
C ALA A 93 7.90 0.97 5.68
N GLY A 94 6.77 0.53 5.15
CA GLY A 94 5.49 1.25 5.19
C GLY A 94 4.49 0.52 6.08
N PHE A 95 3.55 1.26 6.67
CA PHE A 95 2.52 0.70 7.54
C PHE A 95 1.15 1.27 7.19
N ILE A 96 0.12 0.43 7.16
CA ILE A 96 -1.25 0.83 6.85
C ILE A 96 -2.18 0.20 7.89
N GLU A 97 -2.99 1.03 8.55
CA GLU A 97 -4.17 0.63 9.31
C GLU A 97 -5.39 0.70 8.36
N ALA A 98 -6.11 -0.39 8.14
CA ALA A 98 -7.25 -0.43 7.23
C ALA A 98 -8.55 -0.40 8.04
N LYS A 99 -9.55 0.39 7.65
CA LYS A 99 -10.82 0.49 8.40
C LYS A 99 -12.01 0.61 7.46
N LEU A 100 -13.13 0.01 7.87
CA LEU A 100 -14.38 0.03 7.09
C LEU A 100 -15.28 1.20 7.45
N ARG A 101 -15.90 1.80 6.42
CA ARG A 101 -17.08 2.65 6.60
C ARG A 101 -18.23 1.82 7.18
N GLY A 102 -18.99 2.38 8.11
CA GLY A 102 -20.20 1.72 8.61
C GLY A 102 -21.29 1.67 7.53
N ARG A 103 -22.08 0.58 7.49
CA ARG A 103 -23.04 0.28 6.40
C ARG A 103 -24.09 1.36 6.13
N GLU A 104 -24.44 2.14 7.14
CA GLU A 104 -25.51 3.15 7.09
C GLU A 104 -25.06 4.47 7.72
N THR A 105 -23.76 4.73 7.70
CA THR A 105 -23.17 5.93 8.32
C THR A 105 -21.99 6.43 7.50
N SER A 106 -21.65 7.70 7.64
CA SER A 106 -20.39 8.26 7.17
C SER A 106 -19.20 7.88 8.05
N LYS A 107 -19.43 7.26 9.20
CA LYS A 107 -18.39 7.02 10.22
C LYS A 107 -17.62 5.73 10.00
N PHE A 108 -16.34 5.78 10.34
CA PHE A 108 -15.43 4.63 10.46
C PHE A 108 -15.41 4.12 11.90
N LEU A 109 -16.50 3.45 12.29
CA LEU A 109 -16.79 3.07 13.69
C LEU A 109 -15.73 2.18 14.36
N GLN A 110 -14.87 1.55 13.56
CA GLN A 110 -13.80 0.67 14.05
C GLN A 110 -12.52 1.43 14.41
N VAL A 111 -12.39 2.70 14.02
CA VAL A 111 -11.22 3.51 14.37
C VAL A 111 -11.29 3.88 15.85
N ARG A 112 -10.29 3.49 16.63
CA ARG A 112 -10.17 3.82 18.06
C ARG A 112 -8.96 4.70 18.28
N HIS A 113 -9.17 5.88 18.86
CA HIS A 113 -8.08 6.85 19.09
C HIS A 113 -6.91 6.24 19.89
N GLU A 114 -7.18 5.41 20.91
CA GLU A 114 -6.14 4.72 21.68
C GLU A 114 -5.25 3.80 20.82
N GLN A 115 -5.84 3.12 19.84
CA GLN A 115 -5.12 2.27 18.90
C GLN A 115 -4.27 3.14 17.96
N VAL A 116 -4.85 4.23 17.46
CA VAL A 116 -4.15 5.21 16.61
C VAL A 116 -2.91 5.76 17.32
N THR A 117 -3.04 6.20 18.57
CA THR A 117 -1.92 6.72 19.37
C THR A 117 -0.85 5.65 19.59
N ARG A 118 -1.25 4.40 19.85
CA ARG A 118 -0.30 3.28 20.01
C ARG A 118 0.48 3.00 18.73
N ILE A 119 -0.19 2.98 17.58
CA ILE A 119 0.45 2.79 16.27
C ILE A 119 1.42 3.93 16.00
N LEU A 120 1.00 5.19 16.18
CA LEU A 120 1.85 6.36 15.91
C LEU A 120 3.09 6.42 16.81
N ALA A 121 3.02 5.90 18.04
CA ALA A 121 4.17 5.82 18.93
C ALA A 121 5.27 4.85 18.42
N ARG A 122 4.91 3.88 17.58
CA ARG A 122 5.84 2.86 17.04
C ARG A 122 6.15 3.02 15.55
N SER A 123 5.18 3.52 14.80
CA SER A 123 5.21 3.73 13.35
C SER A 123 4.62 5.10 13.02
N PRO A 124 5.38 6.20 13.20
CA PRO A 124 4.90 7.57 13.01
C PRO A 124 4.44 7.88 11.58
N HIS A 125 4.96 7.15 10.59
CA HIS A 125 4.64 7.29 9.17
C HIS A 125 3.51 6.36 8.70
N SER A 126 2.76 5.77 9.62
CA SER A 126 1.63 4.91 9.25
C SER A 126 0.55 5.68 8.49
N MET A 127 -0.09 5.00 7.55
CA MET A 127 -1.26 5.50 6.81
C MET A 127 -2.54 4.88 7.37
N LEU A 128 -3.63 5.62 7.29
CA LEU A 128 -4.99 5.12 7.49
C LEU A 128 -5.61 4.89 6.11
N MET A 129 -6.08 3.68 5.84
CA MET A 129 -6.81 3.32 4.64
C MET A 129 -8.27 3.11 4.98
N LEU A 130 -9.15 3.76 4.25
CA LEU A 130 -10.57 3.84 4.55
C LEU A 130 -11.37 3.13 3.47
N TYR A 131 -11.79 1.90 3.70
CA TYR A 131 -12.63 1.18 2.74
C TYR A 131 -14.03 1.79 2.70
N ASP A 132 -14.45 2.19 1.50
CA ASP A 132 -15.79 2.68 1.21
C ASP A 132 -16.39 1.92 0.02
N TYR A 133 -17.64 1.46 0.18
CA TYR A 133 -18.39 0.82 -0.89
C TYR A 133 -18.88 1.82 -1.94
N ASN A 134 -18.92 3.11 -1.62
CA ASN A 134 -19.11 4.19 -2.58
C ASN A 134 -17.76 4.69 -3.13
N PRO A 135 -17.68 5.07 -4.41
CA PRO A 135 -16.48 5.68 -4.95
C PRO A 135 -16.25 7.06 -4.31
N VAL A 136 -15.03 7.30 -3.83
CA VAL A 136 -14.59 8.55 -3.20
C VAL A 136 -13.66 9.29 -4.15
N ALA A 137 -13.97 10.55 -4.45
CA ALA A 137 -13.06 11.41 -5.19
C ALA A 137 -11.87 11.82 -4.31
N VAL A 138 -10.66 11.64 -4.82
CA VAL A 138 -9.40 11.97 -4.13
C VAL A 138 -8.53 12.88 -4.99
N VAL A 139 -7.59 13.57 -4.35
CA VAL A 139 -6.67 14.50 -5.01
C VAL A 139 -5.32 13.84 -5.20
N ASP A 140 -5.19 13.00 -6.23
CA ASP A 140 -3.94 12.29 -6.53
C ASP A 140 -2.88 13.16 -7.24
N ASN A 141 -3.25 14.38 -7.66
CA ASN A 141 -2.42 15.29 -8.43
C ASN A 141 -1.77 16.35 -7.53
N THR A 142 -0.49 16.17 -7.17
CA THR A 142 0.32 17.24 -6.55
C THR A 142 1.40 17.82 -7.45
N THR A 143 1.37 17.57 -8.76
CA THR A 143 2.31 18.21 -9.68
C THR A 143 1.54 18.91 -10.79
N ALA A 144 1.44 20.24 -10.67
CA ALA A 144 1.21 21.19 -11.76
C ALA A 144 2.31 21.17 -12.85
N PHE A 145 3.08 20.08 -12.92
CA PHE A 145 4.15 19.79 -13.88
C PHE A 145 3.85 18.53 -14.71
N ASP A 146 2.76 17.81 -14.43
CA ASP A 146 2.30 16.67 -15.24
C ASP A 146 1.34 17.10 -16.36
N ASP A 147 1.03 18.40 -16.47
CA ASP A 147 0.12 18.94 -17.48
C ASP A 147 0.54 18.58 -18.91
N ASP A 148 1.84 18.49 -19.21
CA ASP A 148 2.32 18.14 -20.54
C ASP A 148 2.12 16.64 -20.85
N ILE A 149 2.40 15.74 -19.91
CA ILE A 149 2.18 14.29 -20.10
C ILE A 149 0.69 13.97 -20.11
N GLU A 150 -0.09 14.57 -19.21
CA GLU A 150 -1.54 14.46 -19.20
C GLU A 150 -2.13 15.02 -20.50
N TYR A 151 -1.63 16.15 -21.02
CA TYR A 151 -2.02 16.72 -22.33
C TYR A 151 -1.72 15.77 -23.50
N TYR A 152 -0.54 15.14 -23.53
CA TYR A 152 -0.19 14.17 -24.57
C TYR A 152 -0.99 12.86 -24.47
N MET A 153 -1.32 12.40 -23.25
CA MET A 153 -2.17 11.22 -23.04
C MET A 153 -3.65 11.49 -23.36
N LEU A 154 -4.17 12.67 -22.99
CA LEU A 154 -5.50 13.19 -23.32
C LEU A 154 -5.74 13.18 -24.84
N LYS A 155 -4.75 13.62 -25.62
CA LYS A 155 -4.82 13.66 -27.09
C LYS A 155 -4.78 12.28 -27.76
N ARG A 156 -4.10 11.29 -27.19
CA ARG A 156 -3.91 9.97 -27.82
C ARG A 156 -4.99 8.94 -27.48
N HIS A 157 -5.61 9.04 -26.30
CA HIS A 157 -6.50 7.98 -25.79
C HIS A 157 -7.89 8.45 -25.33
N GLY A 158 -8.26 9.72 -25.54
CA GLY A 158 -9.60 10.22 -25.16
C GLY A 158 -9.85 10.17 -23.65
N PHE A 159 -8.78 10.17 -22.85
CA PHE A 159 -8.81 9.98 -21.41
C PHE A 159 -9.22 11.28 -20.72
N ARG A 160 -10.52 11.52 -20.51
CA ARG A 160 -10.99 12.71 -19.77
C ARG A 160 -10.37 12.71 -18.37
N SER A 161 -9.69 13.80 -17.99
CA SER A 161 -9.26 14.07 -16.61
C SER A 161 -10.51 14.08 -15.72
N ARG A 162 -10.82 12.92 -15.18
CA ARG A 162 -11.82 12.72 -14.14
C ARG A 162 -11.03 12.74 -12.84
N ALA A 163 -11.54 13.44 -11.83
CA ALA A 163 -11.05 13.28 -10.46
C ALA A 163 -10.86 11.77 -10.20
N SER A 164 -9.65 11.38 -9.78
CA SER A 164 -9.38 9.99 -9.44
C SER A 164 -10.40 9.57 -8.38
N VAL A 165 -11.14 8.50 -8.67
CA VAL A 165 -12.07 7.91 -7.73
C VAL A 165 -11.49 6.62 -7.22
N THR A 166 -11.64 6.37 -5.92
CA THR A 166 -11.13 5.16 -5.28
C THR A 166 -12.12 4.64 -4.24
N HIS A 167 -12.02 3.34 -3.95
CA HIS A 167 -12.73 2.70 -2.86
C HIS A 167 -11.85 2.45 -1.63
N ALA A 168 -10.58 2.86 -1.68
CA ALA A 168 -9.65 2.80 -0.56
C ALA A 168 -8.82 4.09 -0.48
N PRO A 169 -9.45 5.24 -0.20
CA PRO A 169 -8.72 6.47 0.12
C PRO A 169 -7.76 6.26 1.30
N VAL A 170 -6.57 6.85 1.20
CA VAL A 170 -5.50 6.77 2.19
C VAL A 170 -5.02 8.16 2.61
N LEU A 171 -4.79 8.34 3.90
CA LEU A 171 -4.21 9.56 4.48
C LEU A 171 -3.22 9.23 5.60
N PRO A 172 -2.28 10.12 5.93
CA PRO A 172 -1.39 9.90 7.08
C PRO A 172 -2.19 9.72 8.38
N LEU A 173 -1.85 8.69 9.14
CA LEU A 173 -2.54 8.37 10.40
C LEU A 173 -2.40 9.50 11.43
N SER A 174 -1.28 10.25 11.37
CA SER A 174 -1.04 11.44 12.19
C SER A 174 -2.03 12.57 11.90
N VAL A 175 -2.40 12.77 10.63
CA VAL A 175 -3.41 13.75 10.22
C VAL A 175 -4.79 13.32 10.74
N ALA A 176 -5.16 12.06 10.55
CA ALA A 176 -6.41 11.51 11.08
C ALA A 176 -6.48 11.62 12.61
N SER A 177 -5.36 11.38 13.31
CA SER A 177 -5.25 11.53 14.76
C SER A 177 -5.44 12.98 15.21
N ALA A 178 -4.85 13.94 14.50
CA ALA A 178 -4.96 15.36 14.81
C ALA A 178 -6.40 15.89 14.61
N ILE A 179 -7.11 15.41 13.59
CA ILE A 179 -8.52 15.74 13.34
C ILE A 179 -9.42 15.10 14.40
N ASN A 180 -9.10 13.87 14.82
CA ASN A 180 -9.85 13.09 15.81
C ASN A 180 -11.36 12.98 15.53
N HIS A 181 -11.70 12.97 14.25
CA HIS A 181 -13.06 12.76 13.74
C HIS A 181 -12.99 11.77 12.58
N TYR A 182 -13.47 10.55 12.80
CA TYR A 182 -13.28 9.44 11.88
C TYR A 182 -14.55 9.20 11.04
N ASP A 183 -14.80 10.11 10.11
CA ASP A 183 -15.90 10.04 9.13
C ASP A 183 -15.45 10.49 7.72
N ASP A 184 -16.41 10.71 6.82
CA ASP A 184 -16.15 11.09 5.43
C ASP A 184 -15.52 12.48 5.26
N SER A 185 -15.49 13.32 6.30
CA SER A 185 -14.73 14.58 6.28
C SER A 185 -13.23 14.38 6.11
N LEU A 186 -12.72 13.17 6.38
CA LEU A 186 -11.32 12.81 6.16
C LEU A 186 -10.93 12.74 4.67
N TYR A 187 -11.89 12.54 3.76
CA TYR A 187 -11.60 12.32 2.33
C TYR A 187 -10.86 13.48 1.66
N GLN A 188 -11.05 14.72 2.14
CA GLN A 188 -10.35 15.90 1.61
C GLN A 188 -8.83 15.85 1.80
N PHE A 189 -8.34 14.98 2.69
CA PHE A 189 -6.91 14.78 2.98
C PHE A 189 -6.35 13.51 2.32
N CYS A 190 -7.16 12.78 1.57
CA CYS A 190 -6.82 11.48 1.06
C CYS A 190 -6.25 11.52 -0.37
N ASN A 191 -5.37 10.56 -0.63
CA ASN A 191 -5.00 10.08 -1.96
C ASN A 191 -5.61 8.68 -2.16
N SER A 192 -5.49 8.11 -3.35
CA SER A 192 -5.76 6.68 -3.58
C SER A 192 -4.62 5.81 -3.06
N LEU A 193 -4.93 4.57 -2.66
CA LEU A 193 -3.90 3.58 -2.33
C LEU A 193 -2.94 3.36 -3.51
N SER A 194 -3.48 3.37 -4.74
CA SER A 194 -2.71 3.22 -5.97
C SER A 194 -1.66 4.32 -6.10
N SER A 195 -2.06 5.59 -5.99
CA SER A 195 -1.16 6.75 -5.99
C SER A 195 -0.14 6.71 -4.84
N GLN A 196 -0.56 6.36 -3.62
CA GLN A 196 0.37 6.21 -2.49
C GLN A 196 1.47 5.19 -2.78
N ILE A 197 1.13 4.05 -3.40
CA ILE A 197 2.12 3.04 -3.78
C ILE A 197 3.00 3.57 -4.91
N THR A 198 2.42 3.94 -6.06
CA THR A 198 3.16 4.24 -7.31
C THR A 198 3.93 5.55 -7.28
N ARG A 199 3.36 6.59 -6.67
CA ARG A 199 3.94 7.94 -6.70
C ARG A 199 4.74 8.28 -5.45
N ARG A 200 4.48 7.62 -4.32
CA ARG A 200 5.12 7.95 -3.04
C ARG A 200 6.07 6.84 -2.61
N TYR A 201 5.59 5.61 -2.37
CA TYR A 201 6.45 4.53 -1.91
C TYR A 201 7.51 4.10 -2.93
N PHE A 202 7.15 3.93 -4.21
CA PHE A 202 8.15 3.61 -5.26
C PHE A 202 9.21 4.71 -5.44
N GLN A 203 8.93 5.94 -5.02
CA GLN A 203 9.88 7.05 -4.98
C GLN A 203 10.59 7.18 -3.63
N MET A 204 10.53 6.16 -2.78
CA MET A 204 11.12 6.14 -1.44
C MET A 204 10.57 7.23 -0.49
N ARG A 205 9.37 7.75 -0.75
CA ARG A 205 8.68 8.73 0.12
C ARG A 205 7.74 8.00 1.07
N ASP A 206 7.54 8.58 2.26
CA ASP A 206 6.70 8.05 3.35
C ASP A 206 7.06 6.66 3.88
N LEU A 207 8.21 6.12 3.47
CA LEU A 207 8.78 4.90 4.06
C LEU A 207 9.62 5.27 5.29
N ASP A 208 9.61 4.39 6.27
CA ASP A 208 10.48 4.42 7.44
C ASP A 208 11.70 3.52 7.19
N PHE A 209 12.88 4.14 7.14
CA PHE A 209 14.16 3.45 6.89
C PHE A 209 14.86 3.01 8.19
N SER A 210 14.22 3.21 9.36
CA SER A 210 14.78 2.80 10.63
C SER A 210 14.87 1.28 10.71
N SER A 211 15.95 0.79 11.32
CA SER A 211 16.14 -0.65 11.51
C SER A 211 15.00 -1.28 12.32
N SER A 212 14.39 -0.55 13.25
CA SER A 212 13.24 -1.00 14.04
C SER A 212 11.99 -1.22 13.18
N ALA A 213 11.67 -0.27 12.28
CA ALA A 213 10.51 -0.37 11.41
C ALA A 213 10.65 -1.53 10.41
N VAL A 214 11.82 -1.64 9.77
CA VAL A 214 12.12 -2.75 8.86
C VAL A 214 12.02 -4.10 9.58
N LYS A 215 12.62 -4.20 10.76
CA LYS A 215 12.56 -5.41 11.59
C LYS A 215 11.11 -5.77 11.96
N ALA A 216 10.29 -4.79 12.37
CA ALA A 216 8.88 -5.00 12.69
C ALA A 216 8.07 -5.56 11.51
N VAL A 217 8.26 -5.03 10.28
CA VAL A 217 7.60 -5.57 9.08
C VAL A 217 8.09 -6.99 8.77
N LYS A 218 9.38 -7.28 9.00
CA LYS A 218 9.93 -8.62 8.79
C LYS A 218 9.49 -9.65 9.83
N GLY A 219 8.86 -9.23 10.93
CA GLY A 219 8.50 -10.10 12.05
C GLY A 219 9.68 -10.45 12.96
N PHE A 220 10.69 -9.58 13.04
CA PHE A 220 11.83 -9.72 13.93
C PHE A 220 12.01 -8.48 14.81
N PRO A 221 12.53 -8.61 16.03
CA PRO A 221 12.18 -9.70 16.95
C PRO A 221 10.66 -9.74 17.19
N SER A 222 10.15 -10.92 17.57
CA SER A 222 8.71 -11.21 17.65
C SER A 222 7.95 -10.46 18.75
N ASP A 223 8.64 -9.76 19.64
CA ASP A 223 8.11 -9.04 20.79
C ASP A 223 7.70 -7.58 20.49
N ILE A 224 8.09 -7.04 19.33
CA ILE A 224 7.86 -5.64 18.98
C ILE A 224 6.43 -5.38 18.47
N GLY A 225 5.69 -6.42 18.09
CA GLY A 225 4.50 -6.23 17.25
C GLY A 225 4.81 -6.57 15.79
N SER A 226 3.96 -7.33 15.13
CA SER A 226 4.05 -7.52 13.67
C SER A 226 2.70 -7.27 12.96
N PRO A 227 2.69 -6.67 11.75
CA PRO A 227 1.45 -6.44 11.01
C PRO A 227 0.71 -7.73 10.63
N ASN A 228 -0.62 -7.70 10.49
CA ASN A 228 -1.41 -8.88 10.10
C ASN A 228 -1.05 -9.40 8.71
N TYR A 229 -0.70 -8.49 7.79
CA TYR A 229 -0.26 -8.80 6.44
C TYR A 229 1.07 -8.14 6.17
N VAL A 230 1.94 -8.80 5.41
CA VAL A 230 3.19 -8.22 4.93
C VAL A 230 3.26 -8.35 3.43
N MET A 231 3.47 -7.24 2.74
CA MET A 231 3.73 -7.22 1.31
C MET A 231 5.17 -6.79 1.06
N VAL A 232 5.95 -7.67 0.45
CA VAL A 232 7.35 -7.44 0.07
C VAL A 232 7.38 -7.03 -1.39
N ILE A 233 7.93 -5.85 -1.66
CA ILE A 233 8.08 -5.29 -3.01
C ILE A 233 9.56 -5.10 -3.28
N ARG A 234 10.13 -5.95 -4.15
CA ARG A 234 11.53 -5.84 -4.56
C ARG A 234 11.62 -5.09 -5.86
N VAL A 235 12.46 -4.06 -5.91
CA VAL A 235 12.62 -3.15 -7.04
C VAL A 235 14.07 -3.25 -7.50
N MET A 236 14.31 -3.75 -8.71
CA MET A 236 15.64 -4.04 -9.20
C MET A 236 15.89 -3.53 -10.63
N PRO A 237 16.94 -2.71 -10.85
CA PRO A 237 17.39 -2.35 -12.20
C PRO A 237 17.66 -3.58 -13.08
N GLN A 238 17.18 -3.58 -14.33
CA GLN A 238 17.32 -4.72 -15.26
C GLN A 238 18.77 -5.04 -15.62
N ASN A 239 19.65 -4.05 -15.55
CA ASN A 239 21.09 -4.23 -15.81
C ASN A 239 21.80 -5.04 -14.71
N LEU A 240 21.15 -5.33 -13.58
CA LEU A 240 21.68 -6.16 -12.49
C LEU A 240 21.29 -7.65 -12.61
N GLY A 241 20.57 -8.06 -13.67
CA GLY A 241 20.20 -9.47 -13.91
C GLY A 241 18.76 -9.81 -13.53
N LYS A 242 18.49 -11.09 -13.24
CA LYS A 242 17.17 -11.55 -12.76
C LYS A 242 17.11 -11.51 -11.23
N ILE A 243 15.93 -11.24 -10.70
CA ILE A 243 15.67 -11.41 -9.27
C ILE A 243 15.66 -12.92 -9.03
N ASP A 244 16.73 -13.46 -8.45
CA ASP A 244 16.72 -14.83 -7.96
C ASP A 244 15.71 -14.87 -6.81
N GLY A 245 14.52 -15.39 -7.09
CA GLY A 245 13.42 -15.52 -6.13
C GLY A 245 13.72 -16.49 -4.98
N GLU A 246 14.91 -17.08 -4.93
CA GLU A 246 15.24 -18.21 -4.06
C GLU A 246 16.06 -17.82 -2.82
N ASN A 247 16.79 -16.70 -2.81
CA ASN A 247 17.45 -16.22 -1.60
C ASN A 247 16.50 -15.36 -0.74
N SER A 248 15.40 -15.97 -0.30
CA SER A 248 14.40 -15.38 0.61
C SER A 248 14.60 -15.82 2.08
N GLU A 249 15.61 -16.66 2.35
CA GLU A 249 15.96 -17.05 3.72
C GLU A 249 16.32 -15.82 4.56
N GLY A 250 15.56 -15.61 5.64
CA GLY A 250 15.76 -14.51 6.58
C GLY A 250 15.16 -13.16 6.17
N LEU A 251 14.51 -13.04 5.01
CA LEU A 251 13.87 -11.77 4.64
C LEU A 251 12.61 -11.51 5.48
N ILE A 252 11.74 -12.52 5.59
CA ILE A 252 10.54 -12.52 6.44
C ILE A 252 10.64 -13.69 7.40
N ASN A 253 10.16 -13.50 8.63
CA ASN A 253 10.08 -14.57 9.62
C ASN A 253 9.02 -15.60 9.22
N THR A 254 9.42 -16.64 8.48
CA THR A 254 8.54 -17.70 7.97
C THR A 254 7.96 -18.61 9.05
N ASN A 255 8.45 -18.53 10.29
CA ASN A 255 7.81 -19.18 11.44
C ASN A 255 6.53 -18.46 11.87
N MET A 256 6.42 -17.16 11.56
CA MET A 256 5.30 -16.29 11.93
C MET A 256 4.40 -15.96 10.73
N TYR A 257 4.96 -16.02 9.51
CA TYR A 257 4.29 -15.57 8.30
C TYR A 257 4.21 -16.69 7.27
N PHE A 258 2.99 -16.97 6.82
CA PHE A 258 2.75 -17.86 5.68
C PHE A 258 2.51 -17.06 4.43
N ARG A 259 3.18 -17.46 3.34
CA ARG A 259 2.96 -16.84 2.02
C ARG A 259 1.52 -17.09 1.59
N ILE A 260 0.84 -16.05 1.10
CA ILE A 260 -0.48 -16.19 0.51
C ILE A 260 -0.31 -16.80 -0.88
N GLU A 261 -1.02 -17.89 -1.17
CA GLU A 261 -1.02 -18.56 -2.48
C GLU A 261 -2.03 -17.95 -3.47
#